data_AF-A0A158KEM8-F1
#
_entry.id   AF-A0A158KEM8-F1
#
_cell.length_a   1.000
_cell.length_b   1.000
_cell.length_c   1.000
_cell.angle_alpha   90.00
_cell.angle_beta   90.00
_cell.angle_gamma   90.00
#
_symmetry.space_group_name_H-M   'P 1'
#
loop_
_entity.id
_entity.type
_entity.pdbx_description
1 polymer ?
#
loop_
_entity_poly.entity_id
_entity_poly.type
_entity_poly.pdbx_seq_one_letter_code
_entity_poly.pdbx_strand_id
1 'polypeptide(L)' 'MKKSEKKSSEARALERVANAAREVQAASIALEVHFSNGASHAPTTLELARFAAAMQELKDARQAFDALMIEREAKGVE' A
#
# COMPACT_ATOMS: atom_id res chain seq x y z
N MET A 1 -15.94 21.95 15.17
CA MET A 1 -15.28 21.56 13.89
C MET A 1 -14.71 20.13 13.84
N LYS A 2 -14.69 19.35 14.94
CA LYS A 2 -13.98 18.04 15.05
C LYS A 2 -14.40 16.88 14.10
N LYS A 3 -15.55 16.94 13.41
CA LYS A 3 -16.07 15.80 12.62
C LYS A 3 -15.55 15.78 11.17
N SER A 4 -15.26 16.95 10.61
CA SER A 4 -14.78 17.09 9.22
C SER A 4 -13.29 16.76 9.10
N GLU A 5 -12.49 17.11 10.11
CA GLU A 5 -11.05 16.80 10.13
C GLU A 5 -10.78 15.29 10.26
N LYS A 6 -11.57 14.57 11.06
CA LYS A 6 -11.46 13.09 11.20
C LYS A 6 -11.76 12.36 9.90
N LYS A 7 -12.86 12.74 9.21
CA LYS A 7 -13.19 12.22 7.87
C LYS A 7 -12.10 12.53 6.84
N SER A 8 -11.44 13.68 6.97
CA SER A 8 -10.31 14.05 6.11
C SER A 8 -9.07 13.18 6.37
N SER A 9 -8.80 12.79 7.61
CA SER A 9 -7.69 11.89 7.95
C SER A 9 -7.94 10.46 7.49
N GLU A 10 -9.17 9.95 7.65
CA GLU A 10 -9.57 8.62 7.15
C GLU A 10 -9.46 8.56 5.62
N ALA A 11 -9.95 9.58 4.90
CA ALA A 11 -9.86 9.65 3.45
C ALA A 11 -8.41 9.67 2.95
N ARG A 12 -7.52 10.43 3.62
CA ARG A 12 -6.09 10.49 3.29
C ARG A 12 -5.38 9.16 3.55
N ALA A 13 -5.70 8.49 4.66
CA ALA A 13 -5.13 7.18 4.97
C ALA A 13 -5.58 6.14 3.94
N LEU A 14 -6.85 6.16 3.53
CA LEU A 14 -7.38 5.29 2.48
C LEU A 14 -6.74 5.59 1.11
N GLU A 15 -6.54 6.87 0.77
CA GLU A 15 -5.83 7.27 -0.45
C GLU A 15 -4.39 6.74 -0.47
N ARG A 16 -3.70 6.78 0.67
CA ARG A 16 -2.35 6.21 0.80
C ARG A 16 -2.35 4.70 0.56
N VAL A 17 -3.29 3.95 1.14
CA VAL A 17 -3.45 2.50 0.89
C VAL A 17 -3.71 2.23 -0.59
N ALA A 18 -4.63 2.97 -1.21
CA ALA A 18 -4.94 2.82 -2.62
C ALA A 18 -3.72 3.12 -3.52
N ASN A 19 -2.90 4.10 -3.15
CA ASN A 19 -1.69 4.42 -3.89
C ASN A 19 -0.64 3.31 -3.78
N ALA A 20 -0.39 2.81 -2.58
CA ALA A 20 0.55 1.70 -2.36
C ALA A 20 0.10 0.42 -3.10
N ALA A 21 -1.21 0.15 -3.15
CA ALA A 21 -1.74 -0.99 -3.90
C ALA A 21 -1.51 -0.85 -5.42
N ARG A 22 -1.63 0.36 -5.97
CA ARG A 22 -1.27 0.63 -7.38
C ARG A 22 0.21 0.40 -7.65
N GLU A 23 1.09 0.78 -6.72
CA GLU A 23 2.53 0.55 -6.86
C GLU A 23 2.89 -0.95 -6.84
N VAL A 24 2.25 -1.73 -5.97
CA VAL A 24 2.37 -3.19 -5.97
C VAL A 24 1.93 -3.78 -7.32
N GLN A 25 0.78 -3.36 -7.84
CA GLN A 25 0.30 -3.81 -9.14
C GLN A 25 1.28 -3.46 -10.26
N ALA A 26 1.81 -2.24 -10.29
CA ALA A 26 2.78 -1.82 -11.29
C ALA A 26 4.07 -2.65 -11.22
N ALA A 27 4.56 -2.94 -10.01
CA ALA A 27 5.73 -3.78 -9.81
C ALA A 27 5.48 -5.25 -10.22
N SER A 28 4.28 -5.78 -9.98
CA SER A 28 3.88 -7.11 -10.47
C SER A 28 3.85 -7.18 -11.99
N ILE A 29 3.25 -6.20 -12.67
CA ILE A 29 3.20 -6.16 -14.13
C ILE A 29 4.62 -6.12 -14.71
N ALA A 30 5.52 -5.34 -14.10
CA ALA A 30 6.93 -5.31 -14.52
C ALA A 30 7.57 -6.71 -14.41
N LEU A 31 7.41 -7.39 -13.27
CA LEU A 31 7.88 -8.76 -13.10
C LEU A 31 7.30 -9.70 -14.17
N GLU A 32 5.99 -9.64 -14.42
CA GLU A 32 5.31 -10.49 -15.41
C GLU A 32 5.84 -10.27 -16.83
N VAL A 33 6.07 -9.02 -17.25
CA VAL A 33 6.64 -8.70 -18.56
C VAL A 33 8.04 -9.31 -18.70
N HIS A 34 8.87 -9.21 -17.66
CA HIS A 34 10.22 -9.77 -17.66
C HIS A 34 10.22 -11.29 -17.79
N PHE A 35 9.32 -12.00 -17.10
CA PHE A 35 9.17 -13.45 -17.23
C PHE A 35 8.54 -13.87 -18.58
N SER A 36 7.60 -13.10 -19.11
CA SER A 36 6.88 -13.42 -20.37
C SER A 36 7.76 -13.28 -21.61
N ASN A 37 8.77 -12.40 -21.57
CA ASN A 37 9.64 -12.14 -22.73
C ASN A 37 10.67 -13.24 -23.01
N GLY A 38 10.57 -14.41 -22.37
CA GLY A 38 11.47 -15.55 -22.59
C GLY A 38 12.93 -15.26 -22.23
N ALA A 39 13.20 -14.17 -21.51
CA ALA A 39 14.52 -13.87 -21.02
C ALA A 39 14.89 -14.98 -20.03
N SER A 40 15.79 -15.88 -20.44
CA SER A 40 16.42 -16.86 -19.54
C SER A 40 17.24 -16.21 -18.40
N HIS A 41 17.22 -14.88 -18.29
CA HIS A 41 17.70 -14.17 -17.13
C HIS A 41 16.55 -14.08 -16.12
N ALA A 42 16.73 -14.74 -14.98
CA ALA A 42 15.92 -14.52 -13.79
C ALA A 42 15.67 -13.01 -13.57
N PRO A 43 14.50 -12.61 -13.03
CA PRO A 43 14.22 -11.21 -12.74
C PRO A 43 15.41 -10.65 -12.00
N THR A 44 15.87 -9.48 -12.43
CA THR A 44 17.07 -8.90 -11.81
C THR A 44 16.76 -8.73 -10.32
N THR A 45 17.72 -9.01 -9.44
CA THR A 45 17.54 -8.88 -7.97
C THR A 45 16.90 -7.54 -7.59
N LEU A 46 17.11 -6.50 -8.42
CA LEU A 46 16.49 -5.20 -8.33
C LEU A 46 14.95 -5.20 -8.47
N GLU A 47 14.37 -5.93 -9.40
CA GLU A 47 12.92 -5.97 -9.63
C GLU A 47 12.19 -6.69 -8.50
N LEU A 48 12.76 -7.81 -8.03
CA LEU A 48 12.26 -8.50 -6.84
C LEU A 48 12.36 -7.60 -5.60
N ALA A 49 13.45 -6.86 -5.43
CA ALA A 49 13.59 -5.89 -4.35
C ALA A 49 12.56 -4.76 -4.45
N ARG A 50 12.28 -4.26 -5.67
CA ARG A 50 11.25 -3.24 -5.92
C ARG A 50 9.85 -3.75 -5.55
N PHE A 51 9.51 -4.96 -5.97
CA PHE A 51 8.23 -5.58 -5.62
C PHE A 51 8.09 -5.79 -4.11
N ALA A 52 9.14 -6.31 -3.46
CA ALA A 52 9.16 -6.49 -2.01
C ALA A 52 9.01 -5.16 -1.26
N ALA A 53 9.67 -4.09 -1.72
CA ALA A 53 9.52 -2.75 -1.16
C ALA A 53 8.09 -2.22 -1.32
N ALA A 54 7.48 -2.34 -2.50
CA ALA A 54 6.10 -1.93 -2.73
C ALA A 54 5.10 -2.68 -1.83
N MET A 55 5.30 -3.99 -1.63
CA MET A 55 4.50 -4.81 -0.72
C MET A 55 4.63 -4.36 0.73
N GLN A 56 5.83 -3.98 1.16
CA GLN A 56 6.08 -3.47 2.50
C GLN A 56 5.40 -2.11 2.73
N GLU A 57 5.46 -1.21 1.74
CA GLU A 57 4.77 0.08 1.81
C GLU A 57 3.25 -0.07 1.87
N LEU A 58 2.67 -1.03 1.12
CA LEU A 58 1.25 -1.35 1.21
C LEU A 58 0.87 -1.87 2.61
N LYS A 59 1.73 -2.71 3.19
CA LYS A 59 1.53 -3.21 4.54
C LYS A 59 1.56 -2.07 5.57
N ASP A 60 2.56 -1.18 5.50
CA ASP A 60 2.68 -0.02 6.39
C ASP A 60 1.44 0.89 6.29
N ALA A 61 1.04 1.23 5.06
CA ALA A 61 -0.15 2.06 4.81
C ALA A 61 -1.42 1.43 5.40
N ARG A 62 -1.57 0.10 5.26
CA ARG A 62 -2.71 -0.63 5.82
C ARG A 62 -2.69 -0.64 7.34
N GLN A 63 -1.54 -0.89 7.96
CA GLN A 63 -1.39 -0.88 9.42
C GLN A 63 -1.68 0.52 9.99
N ALA A 64 -1.22 1.58 9.32
CA ALA A 64 -1.53 2.96 9.72
C ALA A 64 -3.02 3.27 9.63
N PHE A 65 -3.70 2.80 8.58
CA PHE A 65 -5.15 2.92 8.45
C PHE A 65 -5.89 2.16 9.56
N ASP A 66 -5.51 0.90 9.80
CA ASP A 66 -6.14 0.07 10.83
C ASP A 66 -5.97 0.69 12.23
N ALA A 67 -4.79 1.26 12.54
CA ALA A 67 -4.56 1.98 13.79
C ALA A 67 -5.49 3.20 13.95
N LEU A 68 -5.70 3.98 12.89
CA LEU A 68 -6.64 5.11 12.90
C LEU A 68 -8.09 4.66 13.14
N MET A 69 -8.48 3.51 12.60
CA MET A 69 -9.81 2.94 12.81
C MET A 69 -10.01 2.49 14.26
N ILE A 70 -9.01 1.84 14.85
CA ILE A 70 -9.05 1.42 16.27
C ILE A 70 -9.14 2.66 17.19
N GLU A 71 -8.34 3.69 16.93
CA GLU A 71 -8.42 4.95 17.69
C GLU A 71 -9.79 5.63 17.59
N ARG A 72 -10.44 5.54 16.42
CA ARG A 72 -11.80 6.07 16.21
C ARG A 72 -12.81 5.31 17.05
N GLU A 73 -12.73 3.98 17.08
CA GLU A 73 -13.62 3.13 17.86
C GLU A 73 -13.46 3.40 19.36
N ALA A 74 -12.21 3.49 19.85
CA ALA A 74 -11.93 3.82 21.24
C ALA A 74 -12.49 5.20 21.65
N LYS A 75 -12.35 6.22 20.80
CA LYS A 75 -12.85 7.59 21.05
C LYS A 75 -14.36 7.76 20.80
N GLY A 76 -15.06 6.71 20.37
CA GLY A 76 -16.51 6.70 20.20
C GLY A 76 -17.28 6.07 21.36
N VAL A 77 -16.56 5.52 22.35
CA VAL A 77 -17.10 4.89 23.56
C VAL A 77 -17.14 5.85 24.76
N GLU A 78 -16.69 7.10 24.58
CA GLU A 78 -16.74 8.18 25.58
C GLU A 78 -17.90 9.17 25.36
#